data_AF-A0A8J6HNP7-F1
#
_entry.id   AF-A0A8J6HNP7-F1
#
_cell.length_a   1.000
_cell.length_b   1.000
_cell.length_c   1.000
_cell.angle_alpha   90.00
_cell.angle_beta   90.00
_cell.angle_gamma   90.00
#
_symmetry.space_group_name_H-M   'P 1'
#
loop_
_entity.id
_entity.type
_entity.pdbx_description
1 polymer ?
#
loop_
_entity_poly.entity_id
_entity_poly.type
_entity_poly.pdbx_seq_one_letter_code
_entity_poly.pdbx_strand_id
1 'polypeptide(L)'
;MRSAVECWQWLITSKPELEIRFLQEMVSSWNCTVQKKLGLFSASQPMTGPLAACEGARLEPDPPFVKPHGIWVQFICELVETVKYSSYEKVEMLASLIHRSLAMCVGAEPPCQTRSVSAIGVRFKLLTCGLSLLQGDILPKSLAKNVLRERIYCSCLDYFCKPVTCPSQFPRELREDITTLVRFWQTLHSDKKYLKASDVGDLDLGPTSPMTMVQNNELTKPGEFNRPTTGWINTVPLSSSTATLSKRSAKSKRVPMADNFVKCYLKKRNLILDLLAVEIEFLVVWHNPTSRQELLIPGEDNIATWRAKNITEKQWQDYTRLASTRRS
;
A
#
# COMPACT_ATOMS: atom_id res chain seq x y z
N MET A 1 16.47 15.85 13.89
CA MET A 1 16.07 14.54 13.32
C MET A 1 17.26 13.65 12.97
N ARG A 2 18.25 14.10 12.17
CA ARG A 2 19.44 13.27 11.85
C ARG A 2 20.14 12.71 13.10
N SER A 3 20.46 13.58 14.06
CA SER A 3 21.03 13.17 15.34
C SER A 3 20.14 12.22 16.15
N ALA A 4 18.81 12.32 16.01
CA ALA A 4 17.91 11.39 16.67
C ALA A 4 18.06 9.98 16.08
N VAL A 5 18.11 9.85 14.75
CA VAL A 5 18.33 8.57 14.07
C VAL A 5 19.70 7.98 14.42
N GLU A 6 20.75 8.79 14.45
CA GLU A 6 22.09 8.36 14.85
C GLU A 6 22.10 7.82 16.28
N CYS A 7 21.47 8.53 17.22
CA CYS A 7 21.31 8.06 18.60
C CYS A 7 20.49 6.76 18.68
N TRP A 8 19.42 6.63 17.89
CA TRP A 8 18.59 5.42 17.85
C TRP A 8 19.36 4.22 17.30
N GLN A 9 20.13 4.41 16.22
CA GLN A 9 20.99 3.38 15.66
C GLN A 9 22.03 2.94 16.69
N TRP A 10 22.71 3.88 17.33
CA TRP A 10 23.67 3.58 18.40
C TRP A 10 23.03 2.81 19.57
N LEU A 11 21.84 3.21 20.01
CA LEU A 11 21.11 2.55 21.09
C LEU A 11 20.77 1.10 20.73
N ILE A 12 20.21 0.86 19.55
CA ILE A 12 19.81 -0.49 19.11
C ILE A 12 21.05 -1.39 18.95
N THR A 13 22.15 -0.85 18.42
CA THR A 13 23.40 -1.62 18.27
C THR A 13 24.07 -1.92 19.61
N SER A 14 24.07 -0.96 20.54
CA SER A 14 24.74 -1.12 21.84
C SER A 14 23.92 -1.93 22.85
N LYS A 15 22.59 -1.91 22.72
CA LYS A 15 21.63 -2.53 23.64
C LYS A 15 20.47 -3.21 22.87
N PRO A 16 20.73 -4.37 22.21
CA PRO A 16 19.71 -5.08 21.44
C PRO A 16 18.49 -5.49 22.27
N GLU A 17 18.65 -5.70 23.58
CA GLU A 17 17.57 -6.01 24.51
C GLU A 17 16.50 -4.91 24.62
N LEU A 18 16.83 -3.66 24.25
CA LEU A 18 15.91 -2.53 24.26
C LEU A 18 15.19 -2.33 22.93
N GLU A 19 15.56 -3.05 21.87
CA GLU A 19 15.11 -2.77 20.51
C GLU A 19 13.57 -2.81 20.36
N ILE A 20 12.90 -3.80 20.95
CA ILE A 20 11.43 -3.92 20.90
C ILE A 20 10.76 -2.76 21.64
N ARG A 21 11.23 -2.43 22.84
CA ARG A 21 10.71 -1.30 23.64
C ARG A 21 10.92 0.03 22.92
N PHE A 22 12.11 0.22 22.34
CA PHE A 22 12.41 1.36 21.51
C PHE A 22 11.44 1.45 20.32
N LEU A 23 11.19 0.33 19.61
CA LEU A 23 10.33 0.33 18.45
C LEU A 23 8.88 0.67 18.81
N GLN A 24 8.38 0.20 19.95
CA GLN A 24 7.06 0.59 20.48
C GLN A 24 6.96 2.10 20.71
N GLU A 25 7.95 2.70 21.37
CA GLU A 25 7.99 4.14 21.62
C GLU A 25 8.16 4.96 20.33
N MET A 26 8.95 4.46 19.38
CA MET A 26 9.11 5.08 18.06
C MET A 26 7.78 5.08 17.29
N VAL A 27 7.04 3.96 17.30
CA VAL A 27 5.72 3.87 16.65
C VAL A 27 4.71 4.80 17.32
N SER A 28 4.70 4.88 18.66
CA SER A 28 3.87 5.83 19.40
C SER A 28 4.22 7.28 19.07
N SER A 29 5.50 7.61 19.01
CA SER A 29 6.00 8.94 18.64
C SER A 29 5.61 9.32 17.21
N TRP A 30 5.74 8.39 16.26
CA TRP A 30 5.28 8.60 14.89
C TRP A 30 3.77 8.88 14.83
N ASN A 31 2.95 8.07 15.51
CA ASN A 31 1.51 8.26 15.58
C ASN A 31 1.13 9.63 16.18
N CYS A 32 1.89 10.12 17.16
CA CYS A 32 1.73 11.47 17.68
C CYS A 32 1.93 12.54 16.59
N THR A 33 2.90 12.36 15.68
CA THR A 33 3.08 13.29 14.54
C THR A 33 1.90 13.26 13.55
N VAL A 34 1.27 12.10 13.36
CA VAL A 34 0.05 11.95 12.53
C VAL A 34 -1.12 12.69 13.18
N GLN A 35 -1.34 12.45 14.47
CA GLN A 35 -2.44 13.05 15.25
C GLN A 35 -2.30 14.56 15.36
N LYS A 36 -1.08 15.06 15.60
CA LYS A 36 -0.77 16.49 15.68
C LYS A 36 -0.63 17.16 14.31
N LYS A 37 -0.85 16.44 13.20
CA LYS A 37 -0.80 16.98 11.83
C LYS A 37 0.51 17.72 11.53
N LEU A 38 1.64 17.08 11.85
CA LEU A 38 2.97 17.64 11.64
C LEU A 38 3.54 17.23 10.28
N GLY A 39 4.33 18.11 9.66
CA GLY A 39 5.14 17.81 8.47
C GLY A 39 4.34 17.17 7.33
N LEU A 40 4.58 15.89 7.04
CA LEU A 40 3.85 15.16 5.99
C LEU A 40 2.31 15.17 6.18
N PHE A 41 1.86 15.27 7.43
CA PHE A 41 0.45 15.25 7.81
C PHE A 41 -0.13 16.65 8.03
N SER A 42 0.61 17.72 7.76
CA SER A 42 0.11 19.08 7.92
C SER A 42 -0.92 19.44 6.87
N ALA A 43 -1.87 20.29 7.26
CA ALA A 43 -2.75 20.95 6.30
C ALA A 43 -1.93 21.95 5.47
N SER A 44 -2.27 22.09 4.18
CA SER A 44 -1.72 23.15 3.35
C SER A 44 -2.36 24.49 3.75
N GLN A 45 -1.57 25.54 3.86
CA GLN A 45 -2.12 26.88 4.04
C GLN A 45 -2.77 27.36 2.73
N PRO A 46 -3.87 28.13 2.80
CA PRO A 46 -4.46 28.74 1.62
C PRO A 46 -3.46 29.74 1.01
N MET A 47 -3.02 29.47 -0.21
CA MET A 47 -2.17 30.41 -0.96
C MET A 47 -3.04 31.43 -1.70
N THR A 48 -2.68 32.70 -1.60
CA THR A 48 -3.30 33.77 -2.39
C THR A 48 -2.99 33.54 -3.86
N GLY A 49 -4.03 33.47 -4.70
CA GLY A 49 -3.86 33.32 -6.13
C GLY A 49 -3.16 34.54 -6.74
N PRO A 50 -2.27 34.36 -7.73
CA PRO A 50 -1.56 35.48 -8.36
C PRO A 50 -2.51 36.46 -9.07
N LEU A 51 -3.69 35.98 -9.49
CA LEU A 51 -4.74 36.80 -10.12
C LEU A 51 -5.59 37.60 -9.13
N ALA A 52 -5.43 37.36 -7.82
CA ALA A 52 -6.18 38.01 -6.74
C ALA A 52 -5.23 38.57 -5.67
N ALA A 53 -4.03 38.99 -6.08
CA ALA A 53 -3.06 39.59 -5.18
C ALA A 53 -3.58 40.91 -4.61
N CYS A 54 -3.55 41.03 -3.29
CA CYS A 54 -3.90 42.25 -2.56
C CYS A 54 -2.65 42.82 -1.86
N GLU A 55 -2.75 44.05 -1.36
CA GLU A 55 -1.67 44.66 -0.58
C GLU A 55 -1.36 43.79 0.66
N GLY A 56 -0.10 43.39 0.82
CA GLY A 56 0.34 42.44 1.85
C GLY A 56 0.22 40.95 1.48
N ALA A 57 -0.27 40.59 0.29
CA ALA A 57 -0.29 39.21 -0.17
C ALA A 57 1.13 38.70 -0.47
N ARG A 58 1.52 37.60 0.19
CA ARG A 58 2.78 36.90 -0.09
C ARG A 58 2.55 35.84 -1.16
N LEU A 59 3.03 36.09 -2.37
CA LEU A 59 2.94 35.17 -3.52
C LEU A 59 4.08 34.14 -3.58
N GLU A 60 4.86 34.02 -2.51
CA GLU A 60 5.97 33.08 -2.45
C GLU A 60 5.47 31.66 -2.14
N PRO A 61 6.14 30.61 -2.67
CA PRO A 61 5.83 29.24 -2.27
C PRO A 61 5.99 29.04 -0.76
N ASP A 62 4.98 28.46 -0.11
CA ASP A 62 5.04 28.04 1.30
C ASP A 62 5.01 26.50 1.40
N PRO A 63 6.15 25.82 1.20
CA PRO A 63 6.21 24.37 1.22
C PRO A 63 6.12 23.83 2.67
N PRO A 64 5.43 22.69 2.89
CA PRO A 64 5.37 22.07 4.20
C PRO A 64 6.74 21.60 4.69
N PHE A 65 6.99 21.70 5.99
CA PHE A 65 8.24 21.28 6.60
C PHE A 65 8.31 19.75 6.79
N VAL A 66 8.64 19.05 5.71
CA VAL A 66 8.64 17.57 5.65
C VAL A 66 9.99 16.91 5.87
N LYS A 67 11.09 17.67 5.91
CA LYS A 67 12.46 17.11 6.01
C LYS A 67 12.65 16.15 7.21
N PRO A 68 12.11 16.43 8.42
CA PRO A 68 12.18 15.49 9.53
C PRO A 68 11.49 14.15 9.22
N HIS A 69 10.27 14.17 8.67
CA HIS A 69 9.58 12.95 8.22
C HIS A 69 10.36 12.24 7.13
N GLY A 70 11.01 12.95 6.20
CA GLY A 70 11.86 12.35 5.17
C GLY A 70 12.99 11.48 5.74
N ILE A 71 13.70 11.99 6.75
CA ILE A 71 14.76 11.25 7.45
C ILE A 71 14.19 10.08 8.23
N TRP A 72 13.06 10.27 8.93
CA TRP A 72 12.43 9.22 9.72
C TRP A 72 11.88 8.09 8.84
N VAL A 73 11.22 8.42 7.71
CA VAL A 73 10.75 7.43 6.74
C VAL A 73 11.91 6.64 6.15
N GLN A 74 13.04 7.29 5.85
CA GLN A 74 14.24 6.59 5.38
C GLN A 74 14.69 5.54 6.41
N PHE A 75 14.78 5.92 7.69
CA PHE A 75 15.10 4.99 8.77
C PHE A 75 14.07 3.85 8.90
N ILE A 76 12.78 4.15 8.80
CA ILE A 76 11.71 3.13 8.84
C ILE A 76 11.85 2.14 7.67
N CYS A 77 12.17 2.60 6.47
CA CYS A 77 12.40 1.73 5.31
C CYS A 77 13.59 0.78 5.55
N GLU A 78 14.70 1.30 6.09
CA GLU A 78 15.89 0.49 6.42
C GLU A 78 15.60 -0.53 7.53
N LEU A 79 14.83 -0.13 8.55
CA LEU A 79 14.36 -1.04 9.59
C LEU A 79 13.49 -2.16 9.00
N VAL A 80 12.51 -1.84 8.15
CA VAL A 80 11.65 -2.84 7.49
C VAL A 80 12.50 -3.86 6.72
N GLU A 81 13.48 -3.40 5.94
CA GLU A 81 14.36 -4.28 5.17
C GLU A 81 15.22 -5.19 6.04
N THR A 82 15.56 -4.74 7.26
CA THR A 82 16.38 -5.50 8.21
C THR A 82 15.55 -6.50 9.03
N VAL A 83 14.33 -6.13 9.43
CA VAL A 83 13.50 -6.94 10.35
C VAL A 83 12.56 -7.92 9.64
N LYS A 84 12.31 -7.75 8.34
CA LYS A 84 11.33 -8.54 7.58
C LYS A 84 11.52 -10.06 7.63
N TYR A 85 12.73 -10.54 7.89
CA TYR A 85 13.02 -11.99 7.99
C TYR A 85 13.45 -12.44 9.38
N SER A 86 13.50 -11.53 10.37
CA SER A 86 14.04 -11.84 11.70
C SER A 86 12.98 -11.82 12.80
N SER A 87 11.94 -10.99 12.70
CA SER A 87 10.94 -10.88 13.76
C SER A 87 9.57 -10.46 13.22
N TYR A 88 8.60 -11.35 13.38
CA TYR A 88 7.21 -11.09 13.01
C TYR A 88 6.60 -9.93 13.82
N GLU A 89 6.86 -9.87 15.13
CA GLU A 89 6.33 -8.82 16.01
C GLU A 89 6.82 -7.43 15.58
N LYS A 90 8.10 -7.28 15.21
CA LYS A 90 8.65 -6.01 14.70
C LYS A 90 8.02 -5.62 13.37
N VAL A 91 7.83 -6.60 12.47
CA VAL A 91 7.15 -6.37 11.19
C VAL A 91 5.71 -5.92 11.42
N GLU A 92 4.99 -6.53 12.35
CA GLU A 92 3.61 -6.17 12.67
C GLU A 92 3.52 -4.74 13.23
N MET A 93 4.43 -4.34 14.12
CA MET A 93 4.53 -2.96 14.61
C MET A 93 4.76 -1.94 13.48
N LEU A 94 5.69 -2.23 12.58
CA LEU A 94 5.99 -1.35 11.43
C LEU A 94 4.84 -1.33 10.41
N ALA A 95 4.18 -2.46 10.17
CA ALA A 95 3.00 -2.53 9.33
C ALA A 95 1.85 -1.72 9.94
N SER A 96 1.63 -1.82 11.25
CA SER A 96 0.64 -1.02 11.98
C SER A 96 0.92 0.48 11.89
N LEU A 97 2.20 0.88 11.99
CA LEU A 97 2.62 2.27 11.75
C LEU A 97 2.21 2.75 10.35
N ILE A 98 2.50 1.97 9.31
CA ILE A 98 2.17 2.34 7.93
C ILE A 98 0.65 2.39 7.74
N HIS A 99 -0.09 1.41 8.29
CA HIS A 99 -1.56 1.39 8.28
C HIS A 99 -2.16 2.67 8.87
N ARG A 100 -1.65 3.12 10.02
CA ARG A 100 -2.11 4.35 10.69
C ARG A 100 -1.71 5.63 9.95
N SER A 101 -0.66 5.57 9.13
CA SER A 101 -0.18 6.71 8.35
C SER A 101 -1.01 6.99 7.09
N LEU A 102 -1.72 5.98 6.58
CA LEU A 102 -2.41 6.05 5.29
C LEU A 102 -3.92 6.01 5.46
N ALA A 103 -4.63 6.97 4.89
CA ALA A 103 -6.09 6.99 4.92
C ALA A 103 -6.71 6.19 3.76
N MET A 104 -7.96 5.74 3.95
CA MET A 104 -8.77 5.09 2.90
C MET A 104 -9.72 6.06 2.20
N CYS A 105 -9.40 7.36 2.18
CA CYS A 105 -10.17 8.38 1.50
C CYS A 105 -9.37 8.99 0.33
N VAL A 106 -10.08 9.51 -0.67
CA VAL A 106 -9.50 10.19 -1.83
C VAL A 106 -10.17 11.55 -1.94
N GLY A 107 -9.41 12.64 -1.90
CA GLY A 107 -9.96 13.99 -2.06
C GLY A 107 -10.66 14.55 -0.81
N ALA A 108 -10.36 14.01 0.38
CA ALA A 108 -10.89 14.54 1.62
C ALA A 108 -10.39 15.98 1.89
N GLU A 109 -11.25 16.82 2.45
CA GLU A 109 -10.92 18.17 2.89
C GLU A 109 -11.23 18.32 4.40
N PRO A 110 -10.24 18.63 5.25
CA PRO A 110 -8.81 18.79 4.93
C PRO A 110 -8.14 17.45 4.58
N PRO A 111 -7.05 17.46 3.77
CA PRO A 111 -6.35 16.25 3.37
C PRO A 111 -5.69 15.53 4.57
N CYS A 112 -5.62 14.20 4.52
CA CYS A 112 -4.95 13.40 5.56
C CYS A 112 -3.43 13.50 5.51
N GLN A 113 -2.88 13.74 4.33
CA GLN A 113 -1.46 13.98 4.05
C GLN A 113 -1.38 15.14 3.06
N THR A 114 -0.41 16.04 3.23
CA THR A 114 -0.24 17.17 2.31
C THR A 114 -0.09 16.68 0.85
N ARG A 115 -0.72 17.42 -0.06
CA ARG A 115 -0.64 17.17 -1.52
C ARG A 115 0.47 18.01 -2.18
N SER A 116 1.23 18.78 -1.42
CA SER A 116 2.32 19.61 -1.96
C SER A 116 3.36 18.77 -2.68
N VAL A 117 3.86 19.27 -3.82
CA VAL A 117 4.99 18.63 -4.55
C VAL A 117 6.20 18.50 -3.62
N SER A 118 6.39 19.44 -2.70
CA SER A 118 7.52 19.42 -1.77
C SER A 118 7.55 18.21 -0.81
N ALA A 119 6.42 17.51 -0.68
CA ALA A 119 6.27 16.33 0.16
C ALA A 119 6.29 15.01 -0.62
N ILE A 120 6.39 15.07 -1.95
CA ILE A 120 6.13 13.93 -2.82
C ILE A 120 7.14 12.81 -2.58
N GLY A 121 8.43 13.10 -2.43
CA GLY A 121 9.44 12.08 -2.13
C GLY A 121 9.17 11.37 -0.81
N VAL A 122 8.84 12.10 0.26
CA VAL A 122 8.55 11.50 1.57
C VAL A 122 7.30 10.62 1.51
N ARG A 123 6.22 11.12 0.89
CA ARG A 123 4.96 10.38 0.73
C ARG A 123 5.19 9.09 -0.04
N PHE A 124 5.80 9.16 -1.21
CA PHE A 124 5.98 8.01 -2.08
C PHE A 124 7.04 7.03 -1.59
N LYS A 125 8.01 7.47 -0.79
CA LYS A 125 8.92 6.57 -0.06
C LYS A 125 8.15 5.74 0.97
N LEU A 126 7.25 6.35 1.74
CA LEU A 126 6.39 5.62 2.70
C LEU A 126 5.45 4.65 1.98
N LEU A 127 4.86 5.05 0.85
CA LEU A 127 4.03 4.16 0.02
C LEU A 127 4.83 2.98 -0.56
N THR A 128 6.06 3.23 -1.00
CA THR A 128 6.98 2.18 -1.48
C THR A 128 7.28 1.18 -0.37
N CYS A 129 7.53 1.66 0.85
CA CYS A 129 7.75 0.82 2.02
C CYS A 129 6.54 -0.10 2.29
N GLY A 130 5.32 0.47 2.35
CA GLY A 130 4.10 -0.31 2.52
C GLY A 130 3.88 -1.32 1.40
N LEU A 131 4.16 -0.96 0.15
CA LEU A 131 4.02 -1.86 -0.99
C LEU A 131 5.04 -3.00 -0.95
N SER A 132 6.27 -2.75 -0.49
CA SER A 132 7.30 -3.78 -0.33
C SER A 132 6.89 -4.86 0.68
N LEU A 133 6.25 -4.46 1.80
CA LEU A 133 5.68 -5.39 2.78
C LEU A 133 4.59 -6.28 2.19
N LEU A 134 3.76 -5.74 1.30
CA LEU A 134 2.74 -6.52 0.59
C LEU A 134 3.33 -7.55 -0.37
N GLN A 135 4.47 -7.23 -0.97
CA GLN A 135 5.14 -8.03 -1.98
C GLN A 135 6.06 -9.10 -1.39
N GLY A 136 6.64 -8.88 -0.21
CA GLY A 136 7.56 -9.82 0.42
C GLY A 136 6.91 -11.06 1.05
N ASP A 137 5.58 -11.17 1.02
CA ASP A 137 4.77 -12.22 1.67
C ASP A 137 5.07 -12.44 3.17
N ILE A 138 5.60 -11.41 3.83
CA ILE A 138 5.95 -11.42 5.26
C ILE A 138 4.71 -11.19 6.13
N LEU A 139 3.73 -10.43 5.61
CA LEU A 139 2.47 -10.19 6.31
C LEU A 139 1.56 -11.41 6.18
N PRO A 140 0.86 -11.80 7.25
CA PRO A 140 -0.06 -12.93 7.21
C PRO A 140 -1.13 -12.67 6.13
N LYS A 141 -1.51 -13.72 5.41
CA LYS A 141 -2.64 -13.68 4.46
C LYS A 141 -3.90 -13.33 5.26
N SER A 142 -4.29 -12.07 5.17
CA SER A 142 -5.32 -11.48 6.02
C SER A 142 -5.99 -10.33 5.28
N LEU A 143 -7.20 -9.99 5.70
CA LEU A 143 -7.90 -8.80 5.26
C LEU A 143 -7.05 -7.52 5.44
N ALA A 144 -6.18 -7.49 6.46
CA ALA A 144 -5.26 -6.38 6.70
C ALA A 144 -4.33 -6.12 5.50
N LYS A 145 -3.85 -7.16 4.81
CA LYS A 145 -3.03 -7.05 3.59
C LYS A 145 -3.81 -6.33 2.46
N ASN A 146 -5.08 -6.67 2.29
CA ASN A 146 -5.95 -6.04 1.29
C ASN A 146 -6.29 -4.59 1.67
N VAL A 147 -6.55 -4.34 2.96
CA VAL A 147 -6.78 -2.99 3.50
C VAL A 147 -5.56 -2.09 3.31
N LEU A 148 -4.35 -2.59 3.56
CA LEU A 148 -3.11 -1.83 3.33
C LEU A 148 -2.95 -1.47 1.86
N ARG A 149 -3.22 -2.41 0.96
CA ARG A 149 -3.18 -2.15 -0.48
C ARG A 149 -4.17 -1.06 -0.88
N GLU A 150 -5.41 -1.12 -0.40
CA GLU A 150 -6.40 -0.08 -0.70
C GLU A 150 -5.97 1.28 -0.13
N ARG A 151 -5.42 1.33 1.08
CA ARG A 151 -4.83 2.55 1.68
C ARG A 151 -3.71 3.15 0.85
N ILE A 152 -2.78 2.32 0.36
CA ILE A 152 -1.68 2.77 -0.51
C ILE A 152 -2.25 3.37 -1.79
N TYR A 153 -3.19 2.68 -2.42
CA TYR A 153 -3.78 3.13 -3.68
C TYR A 153 -4.65 4.39 -3.48
N CYS A 154 -5.39 4.51 -2.38
CA CYS A 154 -6.16 5.71 -2.04
C CYS A 154 -5.24 6.89 -1.73
N SER A 155 -4.21 6.70 -0.90
CA SER A 155 -3.21 7.76 -0.64
C SER A 155 -2.51 8.19 -1.92
N CYS A 156 -2.20 7.28 -2.85
CA CYS A 156 -1.63 7.68 -4.13
C CYS A 156 -2.61 8.53 -4.96
N LEU A 157 -3.89 8.15 -5.05
CA LEU A 157 -4.90 8.91 -5.79
C LEU A 157 -5.20 10.26 -5.13
N ASP A 158 -5.21 10.32 -3.80
CA ASP A 158 -5.43 11.54 -3.03
C ASP A 158 -4.36 12.60 -3.34
N TYR A 159 -3.12 12.22 -3.64
CA TYR A 159 -2.09 13.16 -4.08
C TYR A 159 -2.53 13.97 -5.32
N PHE A 160 -3.24 13.34 -6.26
CA PHE A 160 -3.71 13.97 -7.49
C PHE A 160 -4.99 14.80 -7.30
N CYS A 161 -5.58 14.84 -6.10
CA CYS A 161 -6.71 15.70 -5.77
C CYS A 161 -6.25 17.12 -5.41
N LYS A 162 -5.38 17.70 -6.23
CA LYS A 162 -4.93 19.10 -6.14
C LYS A 162 -4.85 19.73 -7.53
N PRO A 163 -4.83 21.06 -7.61
CA PRO A 163 -4.34 21.75 -8.80
C PRO A 163 -2.88 21.36 -9.10
N VAL A 164 -2.51 21.35 -10.38
CA VAL A 164 -1.11 21.17 -10.78
C VAL A 164 -0.30 22.34 -10.25
N THR A 165 0.79 22.06 -9.55
CA THR A 165 1.69 23.06 -8.96
C THR A 165 3.12 22.77 -9.35
N CYS A 166 3.91 23.82 -9.59
CA CYS A 166 5.31 23.67 -9.96
C CYS A 166 6.17 23.31 -8.73
N PRO A 167 7.24 22.52 -8.89
CA PRO A 167 8.19 22.25 -7.82
C PRO A 167 8.87 23.53 -7.33
N SER A 168 8.94 23.69 -6.00
CA SER A 168 9.67 24.78 -5.33
C SER A 168 10.96 24.31 -4.65
N GLN A 169 11.29 23.02 -4.77
CA GLN A 169 12.46 22.40 -4.15
C GLN A 169 13.76 22.70 -4.92
N PHE A 170 14.91 22.52 -4.28
CA PHE A 170 16.20 22.61 -4.96
C PHE A 170 16.39 21.49 -5.99
N PRO A 171 17.15 21.70 -7.08
CA PRO A 171 17.32 20.71 -8.15
C PRO A 171 17.77 19.32 -7.69
N ARG A 172 18.64 19.26 -6.68
CA ARG A 172 19.09 17.99 -6.08
C ARG A 172 17.97 17.27 -5.33
N GLU A 173 17.21 17.99 -4.52
CA GLU A 173 16.08 17.43 -3.76
C GLU A 173 15.00 16.94 -4.73
N LEU A 174 14.69 17.73 -5.78
CA LEU A 174 13.78 17.34 -6.84
C LEU A 174 14.22 16.05 -7.55
N ARG A 175 15.52 15.92 -7.87
CA ARG A 175 16.07 14.70 -8.46
C ARG A 175 15.88 13.47 -7.57
N GLU A 176 16.08 13.60 -6.27
CA GLU A 176 15.85 12.53 -5.29
C GLU A 176 14.36 12.14 -5.20
N ASP A 177 13.47 13.13 -5.27
CA ASP A 177 12.01 12.94 -5.27
C ASP A 177 11.53 12.24 -6.55
N ILE A 178 12.00 12.65 -7.73
CA ILE A 178 11.69 11.99 -9.00
C ILE A 178 12.21 10.55 -8.99
N THR A 179 13.43 10.32 -8.50
CA THR A 179 13.99 8.97 -8.36
C THR A 179 13.12 8.09 -7.46
N THR A 180 12.57 8.66 -6.38
CA THR A 180 11.64 7.97 -5.49
C THR A 180 10.32 7.62 -6.20
N LEU A 181 9.78 8.51 -7.02
CA LEU A 181 8.59 8.25 -7.83
C LEU A 181 8.80 7.16 -8.86
N VAL A 182 9.92 7.21 -9.60
CA VAL A 182 10.28 6.18 -10.58
C VAL A 182 10.38 4.82 -9.89
N ARG A 183 11.01 4.75 -8.72
CA ARG A 183 11.07 3.52 -7.92
C ARG A 183 9.68 3.04 -7.51
N PHE A 184 8.82 3.92 -6.97
CA PHE A 184 7.46 3.55 -6.61
C PHE A 184 6.67 3.04 -7.83
N TRP A 185 6.78 3.74 -8.97
CA TRP A 185 6.14 3.35 -10.21
C TRP A 185 6.59 1.95 -10.65
N GLN A 186 7.89 1.64 -10.58
CA GLN A 186 8.41 0.30 -10.90
C GLN A 186 7.90 -0.77 -9.93
N THR A 187 7.90 -0.48 -8.62
CA THR A 187 7.38 -1.39 -7.60
C THR A 187 5.89 -1.67 -7.82
N LEU A 188 5.08 -0.63 -8.09
CA LEU A 188 3.67 -0.74 -8.42
C LEU A 188 3.45 -1.43 -9.77
N HIS A 189 4.31 -1.18 -10.74
CA HIS A 189 4.26 -1.85 -12.03
C HIS A 189 4.47 -3.37 -11.87
N SER A 190 5.37 -3.79 -10.98
CA SER A 190 5.54 -5.21 -10.67
C SER A 190 4.38 -5.81 -9.85
N ASP A 191 3.56 -5.00 -9.17
CA ASP A 191 2.46 -5.45 -8.28
C ASP A 191 1.42 -6.34 -8.98
N LYS A 192 1.32 -6.26 -10.31
CA LYS A 192 0.43 -7.10 -11.13
C LYS A 192 0.63 -8.59 -10.87
N LYS A 193 1.87 -9.06 -10.63
CA LYS A 193 2.15 -10.48 -10.37
C LYS A 193 1.67 -10.91 -8.99
N TYR A 194 1.78 -10.03 -8.00
CA TYR A 194 1.38 -10.29 -6.62
C TYR A 194 -0.15 -10.25 -6.47
N LEU A 195 -0.84 -9.36 -7.18
CA LEU A 195 -2.30 -9.34 -7.26
C LEU A 195 -2.90 -10.66 -7.79
N LYS A 196 -2.24 -11.26 -8.78
CA LYS A 196 -2.66 -12.55 -9.35
C LYS A 196 -2.33 -13.72 -8.42
N ALA A 197 -1.24 -13.63 -7.65
CA ALA A 197 -0.85 -14.66 -6.70
C ALA A 197 -1.73 -14.67 -5.44
N SER A 198 -2.17 -13.50 -4.96
CA SER A 198 -3.06 -13.40 -3.80
C SER A 198 -4.43 -14.03 -4.03
N ASP A 199 -4.92 -14.03 -5.28
CA ASP A 199 -6.20 -14.66 -5.69
C ASP A 199 -6.24 -16.17 -5.45
N VAL A 200 -5.08 -16.83 -5.49
CA VAL A 200 -4.98 -18.28 -5.34
C VAL A 200 -5.07 -18.71 -3.85
N GLY A 201 -4.86 -17.80 -2.90
CA GLY A 201 -4.72 -18.13 -1.48
C GLY A 201 -5.76 -17.55 -0.51
N ASP A 202 -6.60 -16.60 -0.92
CA ASP A 202 -7.51 -15.84 -0.02
C ASP A 202 -8.93 -16.44 0.10
N LEU A 203 -9.25 -17.50 -0.66
CA LEU A 203 -10.57 -18.15 -0.67
C LEU A 203 -10.64 -19.46 0.14
N ASP A 204 -9.56 -19.87 0.78
CA ASP A 204 -9.56 -21.02 1.69
C ASP A 204 -10.03 -20.62 3.10
N LEU A 205 -10.99 -19.69 3.17
CA LEU A 205 -11.87 -19.58 4.32
C LEU A 205 -12.75 -20.83 4.27
N GLY A 206 -12.28 -21.87 4.98
CA GLY A 206 -12.89 -23.19 5.02
C GLY A 206 -14.40 -23.14 5.31
N PRO A 207 -15.14 -24.21 4.98
CA PRO A 207 -16.57 -24.26 5.20
C PRO A 207 -16.85 -24.03 6.69
N THR A 208 -17.73 -23.08 6.97
CA THR A 208 -18.34 -22.85 8.28
C THR A 208 -18.72 -24.19 8.89
N SER A 209 -17.94 -24.66 9.87
CA SER A 209 -18.35 -25.78 10.70
C SER A 209 -19.55 -25.31 11.52
N PRO A 210 -20.67 -26.03 11.53
CA PRO A 210 -21.81 -25.67 12.35
C PRO A 210 -21.37 -25.72 13.82
N MET A 211 -21.69 -24.64 14.56
CA MET A 211 -21.54 -24.58 16.01
C MET A 211 -22.19 -25.81 16.63
N THR A 212 -21.36 -26.71 17.15
CA THR A 212 -21.81 -27.77 18.04
C THR A 212 -21.48 -27.27 19.45
N MET A 213 -22.52 -26.94 20.22
CA MET A 213 -22.36 -26.72 21.67
C MET A 213 -21.74 -27.98 22.26
N VAL A 214 -20.56 -27.87 22.87
CA VAL A 214 -20.09 -28.89 23.81
C VAL A 214 -19.71 -28.20 25.11
N GLN A 215 -20.50 -28.58 26.09
CA GLN A 215 -20.49 -28.27 27.51
C GLN A 215 -19.18 -28.73 28.16
N ASN A 216 -18.66 -27.93 29.09
CA ASN A 216 -17.56 -28.30 30.00
C ASN A 216 -17.82 -29.65 30.68
N ASN A 217 -16.81 -30.52 30.72
CA ASN A 217 -16.47 -31.22 31.97
C ASN A 217 -15.03 -31.77 31.98
N GLU A 218 -14.49 -31.80 33.19
CA GLU A 218 -13.09 -32.03 33.54
C GLU A 218 -12.59 -33.49 33.44
N LEU A 219 -11.25 -33.60 33.39
CA LEU A 219 -10.33 -34.67 33.83
C LEU A 219 -10.84 -36.12 33.98
N THR A 220 -10.18 -37.08 33.29
CA THR A 220 -9.64 -38.33 33.90
C THR A 220 -8.82 -39.21 32.92
N LYS A 221 -7.57 -39.50 33.35
CA LYS A 221 -6.63 -40.64 33.14
C LYS A 221 -6.57 -41.49 31.84
N PRO A 222 -5.36 -41.99 31.44
CA PRO A 222 -5.17 -42.91 30.31
C PRO A 222 -5.17 -44.39 30.74
N GLY A 223 -5.65 -45.29 29.87
CA GLY A 223 -5.61 -46.74 30.07
C GLY A 223 -5.93 -47.58 28.82
N GLU A 224 -4.90 -48.26 28.31
CA GLU A 224 -4.83 -49.64 27.77
C GLU A 224 -5.61 -50.12 26.51
N PHE A 225 -4.81 -50.55 25.52
CA PHE A 225 -4.87 -51.75 24.66
C PHE A 225 -6.22 -52.49 24.44
N ASN A 226 -6.69 -52.56 23.18
CA ASN A 226 -6.59 -53.77 22.32
C ASN A 226 -7.21 -53.60 20.91
N ARG A 227 -6.60 -54.34 19.98
CA ARG A 227 -6.83 -54.61 18.54
C ARG A 227 -8.18 -55.34 18.20
N PRO A 228 -8.47 -55.81 16.96
CA PRO A 228 -8.82 -55.11 15.70
C PRO A 228 -10.07 -55.77 15.00
N THR A 229 -10.29 -55.51 13.69
CA THR A 229 -10.97 -56.36 12.66
C THR A 229 -12.42 -56.09 12.20
N THR A 230 -12.54 -55.91 10.86
CA THR A 230 -13.49 -56.49 9.87
C THR A 230 -15.02 -56.26 9.95
N GLY A 231 -15.54 -55.50 8.98
CA GLY A 231 -16.36 -56.02 7.86
C GLY A 231 -17.91 -56.09 7.98
N TRP A 232 -18.57 -55.86 6.82
CA TRP A 232 -19.94 -56.28 6.42
C TRP A 232 -21.09 -55.52 7.14
N ILE A 233 -22.17 -54.99 6.54
CA ILE A 233 -22.92 -55.26 5.31
C ILE A 233 -23.87 -54.06 5.04
N ASN A 234 -24.22 -53.88 3.76
CA ASN A 234 -25.24 -52.96 3.25
C ASN A 234 -26.67 -53.33 3.68
N THR A 235 -27.50 -52.32 3.96
CA THR A 235 -28.96 -52.40 3.77
C THR A 235 -29.42 -51.25 2.89
N VAL A 236 -29.88 -51.61 1.69
CA VAL A 236 -30.63 -50.76 0.76
C VAL A 236 -32.11 -50.69 1.19
N PRO A 237 -32.83 -49.64 0.80
CA PRO A 237 -34.22 -49.81 0.39
C PRO A 237 -34.38 -49.52 -1.11
N LEU A 238 -35.22 -50.36 -1.72
CA LEU A 238 -35.54 -50.41 -3.14
C LEU A 238 -36.43 -49.24 -3.61
N SER A 239 -36.31 -48.99 -4.93
CA SER A 239 -37.37 -48.60 -5.89
C SER A 239 -37.48 -47.14 -6.37
N SER A 240 -37.04 -46.98 -7.64
CA SER A 240 -37.76 -46.35 -8.76
C SER A 240 -38.00 -44.82 -8.77
N SER A 241 -37.10 -44.08 -9.44
CA SER A 241 -37.47 -43.23 -10.58
C SER A 241 -36.26 -42.72 -11.36
N THR A 242 -36.37 -42.81 -12.68
CA THR A 242 -35.43 -42.45 -13.74
C THR A 242 -34.90 -41.01 -13.68
N ALA A 243 -33.58 -40.84 -13.64
CA ALA A 243 -32.89 -39.67 -14.19
C ALA A 243 -31.47 -40.05 -14.63
N THR A 244 -31.18 -39.85 -15.91
CA THR A 244 -29.90 -40.07 -16.56
C THR A 244 -28.85 -39.04 -16.09
N LEU A 245 -28.08 -39.38 -15.04
CA LEU A 245 -26.94 -38.57 -14.62
C LEU A 245 -25.69 -38.90 -15.46
N SER A 246 -25.53 -38.12 -16.52
CA SER A 246 -24.28 -37.98 -17.27
C SER A 246 -23.17 -37.48 -16.34
N LYS A 247 -22.09 -38.28 -16.21
CA LYS A 247 -20.80 -37.85 -15.63
C LYS A 247 -20.20 -36.74 -16.51
N ARG A 248 -20.42 -35.48 -16.14
CA ARG A 248 -19.52 -34.38 -16.51
C ARG A 248 -18.79 -33.90 -15.27
N SER A 249 -17.46 -34.03 -15.32
CA SER A 249 -16.51 -33.40 -14.42
C SER A 249 -16.94 -31.97 -14.09
N ALA A 250 -17.35 -31.74 -12.86
CA ALA A 250 -17.52 -30.40 -12.33
C ALA A 250 -16.12 -29.81 -12.15
N LYS A 251 -15.65 -29.04 -13.14
CA LYS A 251 -14.68 -27.97 -12.88
C LYS A 251 -15.23 -27.18 -11.71
N SER A 252 -14.51 -27.20 -10.59
CA SER A 252 -14.78 -26.35 -9.42
C SER A 252 -15.09 -24.94 -9.91
N LYS A 253 -16.34 -24.51 -9.73
CA LYS A 253 -16.78 -23.15 -10.06
C LYS A 253 -16.04 -22.22 -9.11
N ARG A 254 -14.90 -21.67 -9.54
CA ARG A 254 -14.29 -20.51 -8.88
C ARG A 254 -15.38 -19.47 -8.67
N VAL A 255 -15.48 -18.96 -7.45
CA VAL A 255 -16.48 -17.97 -7.06
C VAL A 255 -16.24 -16.70 -7.91
N PRO A 256 -17.24 -16.19 -8.68
CA PRO A 256 -17.08 -15.03 -9.58
C PRO A 256 -16.64 -13.72 -8.90
N MET A 257 -16.68 -13.67 -7.56
CA MET A 257 -16.40 -12.50 -6.75
C MET A 257 -14.91 -12.16 -6.66
N ALA A 258 -14.04 -13.17 -6.69
CA ALA A 258 -12.59 -13.01 -6.56
C ALA A 258 -11.94 -12.48 -7.86
N ASP A 259 -12.33 -13.04 -9.00
CA ASP A 259 -11.93 -12.54 -10.33
C ASP A 259 -12.34 -11.06 -10.52
N ASN A 260 -13.46 -10.64 -9.94
CA ASN A 260 -13.91 -9.24 -9.96
C ASN A 260 -13.04 -8.32 -9.09
N PHE A 261 -12.55 -8.80 -7.94
CA PHE A 261 -11.66 -8.06 -7.05
C PHE A 261 -10.31 -7.76 -7.72
N VAL A 262 -9.63 -8.80 -8.22
CA VAL A 262 -8.33 -8.64 -8.91
C VAL A 262 -8.47 -7.70 -10.11
N LYS A 263 -9.54 -7.85 -10.88
CA LYS A 263 -9.83 -6.97 -12.02
C LYS A 263 -10.01 -5.50 -11.58
N CYS A 264 -10.68 -5.25 -10.46
CA CYS A 264 -10.85 -3.90 -9.90
C CYS A 264 -9.49 -3.28 -9.50
N TYR A 265 -8.66 -4.03 -8.76
CA TYR A 265 -7.33 -3.56 -8.38
C TYR A 265 -6.42 -3.32 -9.59
N LEU A 266 -6.49 -4.17 -10.62
CA LEU A 266 -5.73 -3.96 -11.85
C LEU A 266 -6.15 -2.68 -12.58
N LYS A 267 -7.45 -2.38 -12.65
CA LYS A 267 -7.94 -1.11 -13.21
C LYS A 267 -7.42 0.09 -12.42
N LYS A 268 -7.53 0.06 -11.08
CA LYS A 268 -7.04 1.11 -10.20
C LYS A 268 -5.53 1.30 -10.29
N ARG A 269 -4.78 0.20 -10.28
CA ARG A 269 -3.32 0.19 -10.46
C ARG A 269 -2.92 0.84 -11.78
N ASN A 270 -3.58 0.51 -12.88
CA ASN A 270 -3.26 1.11 -14.18
C ASN A 270 -3.55 2.61 -14.20
N LEU A 271 -4.70 3.05 -13.66
CA LEU A 271 -4.99 4.48 -13.51
C LEU A 271 -3.91 5.21 -12.71
N ILE A 272 -3.45 4.62 -11.59
CA ILE A 272 -2.37 5.20 -10.78
C ILE A 272 -1.06 5.28 -11.58
N LEU A 273 -0.70 4.23 -12.33
CA LEU A 273 0.50 4.24 -13.16
C LEU A 273 0.45 5.30 -14.27
N ASP A 274 -0.73 5.51 -14.87
CA ASP A 274 -0.94 6.53 -15.89
C ASP A 274 -0.80 7.95 -15.29
N LEU A 275 -1.42 8.22 -14.14
CA LEU A 275 -1.31 9.50 -13.44
C LEU A 275 0.12 9.77 -12.96
N LEU A 276 0.81 8.76 -12.41
CA LEU A 276 2.20 8.89 -12.00
C LEU A 276 3.13 9.13 -13.16
N ALA A 277 2.89 8.49 -14.30
CA ALA A 277 3.74 8.67 -15.46
C ALA A 277 3.65 10.11 -15.99
N VAL A 278 2.47 10.73 -15.95
CA VAL A 278 2.28 12.16 -16.27
C VAL A 278 3.02 13.06 -15.26
N GLU A 279 2.90 12.77 -13.97
CA GLU A 279 3.59 13.55 -12.94
C GLU A 279 5.12 13.44 -13.05
N ILE A 280 5.64 12.23 -13.24
CA ILE A 280 7.09 12.00 -13.40
C ILE A 280 7.59 12.75 -14.63
N GLU A 281 6.90 12.65 -15.77
CA GLU A 281 7.24 13.38 -17.00
C GLU A 281 7.27 14.89 -16.76
N PHE A 282 6.25 15.45 -16.10
CA PHE A 282 6.21 16.87 -15.73
C PHE A 282 7.41 17.28 -14.86
N LEU A 283 7.73 16.50 -13.82
CA LEU A 283 8.84 16.81 -12.92
C LEU A 283 10.21 16.65 -13.58
N VAL A 284 10.37 15.65 -14.47
CA VAL A 284 11.58 15.46 -15.28
C VAL A 284 11.80 16.65 -16.21
N VAL A 285 10.76 17.10 -16.91
CA VAL A 285 10.84 18.30 -17.76
C VAL A 285 11.21 19.54 -16.95
N TRP A 286 10.64 19.69 -15.75
CA TRP A 286 11.00 20.78 -14.85
C TRP A 286 12.46 20.70 -14.36
N HIS A 287 12.95 19.49 -14.08
CA HIS A 287 14.32 19.25 -13.62
C HIS A 287 15.37 19.44 -14.73
N ASN A 288 15.06 18.99 -15.95
CA ASN A 288 15.97 18.96 -17.09
C ASN A 288 15.33 19.55 -18.36
N PRO A 289 14.97 20.85 -18.37
CA PRO A 289 14.23 21.46 -19.49
C PRO A 289 15.06 21.53 -20.78
N THR A 290 16.39 21.40 -20.69
CA THR A 290 17.31 21.45 -21.84
C THR A 290 17.80 20.08 -22.29
N SER A 291 17.25 18.99 -21.73
CA SER A 291 17.59 17.60 -22.09
C SER A 291 19.09 17.29 -22.03
N ARG A 292 19.76 17.76 -20.98
CA ARG A 292 21.19 17.50 -20.76
C ARG A 292 21.41 16.07 -20.29
N GLN A 293 22.45 15.42 -20.79
CA GLN A 293 22.72 14.01 -20.51
C GLN A 293 23.09 13.77 -19.04
N GLU A 294 23.75 14.72 -18.39
CA GLU A 294 24.16 14.62 -16.98
C GLU A 294 22.99 14.70 -15.99
N LEU A 295 21.82 15.15 -16.44
CA LEU A 295 20.61 15.31 -15.63
C LEU A 295 19.56 14.21 -15.87
N LEU A 296 19.87 13.20 -16.68
CA LEU A 296 18.96 12.09 -16.95
C LEU A 296 18.61 11.32 -15.67
N ILE A 297 17.35 10.93 -15.55
CA ILE A 297 16.86 10.15 -14.42
C ILE A 297 16.83 8.66 -14.77
N PRO A 298 17.52 7.80 -14.01
CA PRO A 298 17.50 6.37 -14.27
C PRO A 298 16.09 5.79 -14.30
N GLY A 299 15.72 5.18 -15.42
CA GLY A 299 14.42 4.52 -15.61
C GLY A 299 13.31 5.42 -16.15
N GLU A 300 13.57 6.69 -16.49
CA GLU A 300 12.59 7.58 -17.11
C GLU A 300 12.12 7.10 -18.49
N ASP A 301 12.98 6.41 -19.26
CA ASP A 301 12.62 5.82 -20.56
C ASP A 301 11.50 4.77 -20.46
N ASN A 302 11.46 4.01 -19.36
CA ASN A 302 10.40 3.03 -19.12
C ASN A 302 9.05 3.73 -18.91
N ILE A 303 9.07 4.91 -18.29
CA ILE A 303 7.90 5.76 -18.06
C ILE A 303 7.44 6.37 -19.39
N ALA A 304 8.37 6.90 -20.18
CA ALA A 304 8.08 7.42 -21.52
C ALA A 304 7.48 6.35 -22.43
N THR A 305 8.04 5.14 -22.42
CA THR A 305 7.52 3.97 -23.16
C THR A 305 6.12 3.58 -22.69
N TRP A 306 5.84 3.67 -21.38
CA TRP A 306 4.49 3.45 -20.86
C TRP A 306 3.51 4.53 -21.36
N ARG A 307 3.92 5.80 -21.35
CA ARG A 307 3.14 6.96 -21.80
C ARG A 307 2.81 6.95 -23.28
N ALA A 308 3.70 6.39 -24.10
CA ALA A 308 3.51 6.26 -25.54
C ALA A 308 2.42 5.23 -25.93
N LYS A 309 1.91 4.43 -24.98
CA LYS A 309 0.84 3.46 -25.26
C LYS A 309 -0.47 4.17 -25.55
N ASN A 310 -1.14 3.75 -26.63
CA ASN A 310 -2.47 4.26 -26.96
C ASN A 310 -3.51 3.80 -25.93
N ILE A 311 -4.25 4.76 -25.38
CA ILE A 311 -5.40 4.53 -24.50
C ILE A 311 -6.66 4.68 -25.35
N THR A 312 -7.46 3.61 -25.42
CA THR A 312 -8.74 3.61 -26.15
C THR A 312 -9.77 4.51 -25.47
N GLU A 313 -10.73 5.03 -26.23
CA GLU A 313 -11.82 5.87 -25.68
C GLU A 313 -12.60 5.14 -24.57
N LYS A 314 -12.84 3.83 -24.74
CA LYS A 314 -13.47 3.01 -23.72
C LYS A 314 -12.67 2.96 -22.41
N GLN A 315 -11.34 2.89 -22.49
CA GLN A 315 -10.48 2.92 -21.31
C GLN A 315 -10.53 4.29 -20.63
N TRP A 316 -10.55 5.37 -21.39
CA TRP A 316 -10.75 6.72 -20.86
C TRP A 316 -12.07 6.85 -20.11
N GLN A 317 -13.17 6.39 -20.69
CA GLN A 317 -14.48 6.41 -20.03
C GLN A 317 -14.48 5.59 -18.73
N ASP A 318 -13.86 4.41 -18.73
CA ASP A 318 -13.71 3.56 -17.55
C ASP A 318 -12.89 4.24 -16.44
N TYR A 319 -11.80 4.92 -16.80
CA TYR A 319 -10.98 5.67 -15.85
C TYR A 319 -11.71 6.88 -15.26
N THR A 320 -12.43 7.64 -16.08
CA THR A 320 -13.24 8.77 -15.62
C THR A 320 -14.30 8.30 -14.63
N ARG A 321 -15.00 7.20 -14.94
CA ARG A 321 -15.99 6.60 -14.02
C ARG A 321 -15.34 6.18 -12.70
N LEU A 322 -14.19 5.50 -12.76
CA LEU A 322 -13.47 5.06 -11.56
C LEU A 322 -13.02 6.24 -10.69
N ALA A 323 -12.60 7.34 -11.31
CA ALA A 323 -12.19 8.55 -10.61
C ALA A 323 -13.39 9.29 -9.98
N SER A 324 -14.54 9.35 -10.68
CA SER A 324 -15.74 10.03 -10.17
C SER A 324 -16.38 9.32 -8.98
N THR A 325 -16.43 7.98 -8.97
CA THR A 325 -17.03 7.20 -7.88
C THR A 325 -16.23 7.26 -6.57
N ARG A 326 -15.00 7.79 -6.59
CA ARG A 326 -14.12 7.84 -5.41
C ARG A 326 -14.09 9.19 -4.70
N ARG A 327 -14.78 10.21 -5.23
CA ARG A 327 -14.91 11.54 -4.60
C ARG A 327 -16.13 11.69 -3.68
N SER A 328 -17.05 10.71 -3.67
CA SER A 328 -18.23 10.67 -2.79
C SER A 328 -17.92 9.92 -1.48
#